data_AF-A0A151UBS3-F1
#
_entry.id   AF-A0A151UBS3-F1
#
_cell.length_a   1.000
_cell.length_b   1.000
_cell.length_c   1.000
_cell.angle_alpha   90.00
_cell.angle_beta   90.00
_cell.angle_gamma   90.00
#
_symmetry.space_group_name_H-M   'P 1'
#
loop_
_entity.id
_entity.type
_entity.pdbx_description
1 polymer ?
#
loop_
_entity_poly.entity_id
_entity_poly.type
_entity_poly.pdbx_seq_one_letter_code
_entity_poly.pdbx_strand_id
1 'polypeptide(L)'
;MSNAKPIKTPMAPSSKLTNDGTIICQDPSLYRSVIGAFQYLTITRLDIAYTVNKLSQFVHHPLEIHWKATKRLLRYLKGTSQHSLHYKKSNDIDTLAYCDSDWASDQEDMRSTSRNCVYLGSNIVSWMAKKQRVVFRSNIEVEFRSLASLVAEIQYIQNLIFELNIRSKQSPLI
;
A
#
# COMPACT_ATOMS: atom_id res chain seq x y z
N MET A 1 -11.97 -21.24 -3.61
CA MET A 1 -10.52 -20.90 -3.55
C MET A 1 -9.59 -22.12 -3.54
N SER A 2 -10.03 -23.27 -3.01
CA SER A 2 -9.24 -24.53 -2.89
C SER A 2 -8.51 -24.97 -4.17
N ASN A 3 -9.09 -24.78 -5.36
CA ASN A 3 -8.49 -25.22 -6.65
C ASN A 3 -7.89 -24.09 -7.50
N ALA A 4 -7.82 -22.85 -7.01
CA ALA A 4 -7.27 -21.74 -7.78
C ALA A 4 -5.74 -21.90 -8.00
N LYS A 5 -5.26 -21.73 -9.25
CA LYS A 5 -3.82 -21.75 -9.57
C LYS A 5 -3.15 -20.50 -9.00
N PRO A 6 -2.08 -20.59 -8.18
CA PRO A 6 -1.43 -19.43 -7.60
C PRO A 6 -0.77 -18.56 -8.68
N ILE A 7 -0.48 -17.30 -8.34
CA ILE A 7 0.24 -16.37 -9.21
C ILE A 7 1.32 -15.64 -8.41
N LYS A 8 2.39 -15.20 -9.07
CA LYS A 8 3.58 -14.64 -8.41
C LYS A 8 3.51 -13.14 -8.14
N THR A 9 2.59 -12.40 -8.76
CA THR A 9 2.49 -10.95 -8.56
C THR A 9 1.06 -10.53 -8.22
N PRO A 10 0.88 -9.56 -7.29
CA PRO A 10 -0.45 -9.14 -6.83
C PRO A 10 -1.25 -8.43 -7.93
N MET A 11 -0.56 -7.63 -8.76
CA MET A 11 -1.13 -6.96 -9.94
C MET A 11 -0.35 -7.33 -11.20
N ALA A 12 -0.99 -7.21 -12.37
CA ALA A 12 -0.27 -7.39 -13.63
C ALA A 12 0.46 -6.08 -13.99
N PRO A 13 1.71 -6.13 -14.49
CA PRO A 13 2.47 -4.92 -14.83
C PRO A 13 1.78 -4.04 -15.88
N SER A 14 1.05 -4.66 -16.80
CA SER A 14 0.38 -4.00 -17.92
C SER A 14 -1.13 -3.83 -17.75
N SER A 15 -1.71 -4.22 -16.59
CA SER A 15 -3.16 -4.04 -16.39
C SER A 15 -3.48 -2.58 -16.12
N LYS A 16 -4.02 -1.92 -17.14
CA LYS A 16 -4.66 -0.61 -17.02
C LYS A 16 -6.08 -0.83 -16.51
N LEU A 17 -6.34 -0.42 -15.27
CA LEU A 17 -7.69 -0.39 -14.71
C LEU A 17 -8.27 0.98 -15.01
N THR A 18 -9.41 1.00 -15.69
CA THR A 18 -10.07 2.23 -16.16
C THR A 18 -11.54 2.25 -15.75
N ASN A 19 -12.11 3.45 -15.64
CA ASN A 19 -13.55 3.59 -15.45
C ASN A 19 -14.34 3.42 -16.76
N ASP A 20 -13.65 3.51 -17.89
CA ASP A 20 -14.23 3.39 -19.23
C ASP A 20 -14.54 1.92 -19.56
N GLY A 21 -15.70 1.45 -19.14
CA GLY A 21 -16.20 0.13 -19.52
C GLY A 21 -17.69 -0.02 -19.32
N THR A 22 -18.32 -0.82 -20.17
CA THR A 22 -19.77 -1.05 -20.17
C THR A 22 -20.19 -2.27 -19.35
N ILE A 23 -19.25 -3.16 -19.03
CA ILE A 23 -19.53 -4.43 -18.34
C ILE A 23 -19.34 -4.24 -16.84
N ILE A 24 -20.44 -3.97 -16.16
CA ILE A 24 -20.51 -3.82 -14.71
C ILE A 24 -20.24 -5.17 -14.04
N CYS A 25 -19.57 -5.14 -12.88
CA CYS A 25 -19.39 -6.33 -12.05
C CYS A 25 -20.75 -6.91 -11.65
N GLN A 26 -20.93 -8.22 -11.79
CA GLN A 26 -22.20 -8.90 -11.47
C GLN A 26 -22.65 -8.71 -10.03
N ASP A 27 -21.70 -8.67 -9.07
CA ASP A 27 -22.00 -8.46 -7.65
C ASP A 27 -21.08 -7.37 -7.06
N PRO A 28 -21.50 -6.09 -7.14
CA PRO A 28 -20.77 -4.98 -6.57
C PRO A 28 -20.62 -5.08 -5.04
N SER A 29 -21.59 -5.67 -4.34
CA SER A 29 -21.55 -5.81 -2.88
C SER A 29 -20.45 -6.78 -2.45
N LEU A 30 -20.33 -7.92 -3.13
CA LEU A 30 -19.24 -8.85 -2.93
C LEU A 30 -17.88 -8.21 -3.24
N TYR A 31 -17.79 -7.42 -4.32
CA TYR A 31 -16.56 -6.66 -4.61
C TYR A 31 -16.16 -5.78 -3.43
N ARG A 32 -17.07 -4.96 -2.90
CA ARG A 32 -16.79 -4.06 -1.77
C ARG A 32 -16.39 -4.82 -0.51
N SER A 33 -17.07 -5.93 -0.21
CA SER A 33 -16.74 -6.79 0.93
C SER A 33 -15.32 -7.36 0.83
N VAL A 34 -14.94 -7.88 -0.35
CA VAL A 34 -13.60 -8.43 -0.59
C VAL A 34 -12.52 -7.34 -0.50
N ILE A 35 -12.76 -6.16 -1.06
CA ILE A 35 -11.82 -5.03 -0.95
C ILE A 35 -11.67 -4.59 0.52
N GLY A 36 -12.76 -4.58 1.31
CA GLY A 36 -12.69 -4.32 2.75
C GLY A 36 -11.82 -5.33 3.49
N ALA A 37 -11.98 -6.63 3.20
CA ALA A 37 -11.14 -7.68 3.76
C ALA A 37 -9.66 -7.51 3.36
N PHE A 38 -9.39 -7.08 2.13
CA PHE A 38 -8.04 -6.76 1.67
C PHE A 38 -7.43 -5.56 2.38
N GLN A 39 -8.22 -4.52 2.64
CA GLN A 39 -7.77 -3.36 3.40
C GLN A 39 -7.29 -3.79 4.79
N TYR A 40 -8.00 -4.71 5.44
CA TYR A 40 -7.57 -5.28 6.72
C TYR A 40 -6.27 -6.09 6.58
N LEU A 41 -6.14 -6.92 5.53
CA LEU A 41 -4.90 -7.67 5.29
C LEU A 41 -3.66 -6.78 5.10
N THR A 42 -3.81 -5.54 4.61
CA THR A 42 -2.67 -4.62 4.46
C THR A 42 -1.96 -4.33 5.78
N ILE A 43 -2.60 -4.54 6.94
CA ILE A 43 -2.01 -4.42 8.29
C ILE A 43 -0.93 -5.48 8.55
N THR A 44 -0.92 -6.60 7.82
CA THR A 44 0.11 -7.66 7.96
C THR A 44 0.84 -7.95 6.65
N ARG A 45 0.43 -7.33 5.55
CA ARG A 45 0.91 -7.60 4.19
C ARG A 45 1.16 -6.30 3.44
N LEU A 46 2.36 -5.75 3.62
CA LEU A 46 2.80 -4.53 2.93
C LEU A 46 2.87 -4.71 1.40
N ASP A 47 3.16 -5.92 0.94
CA ASP A 47 3.37 -6.28 -0.46
C ASP A 47 2.12 -6.13 -1.34
N ILE A 48 0.93 -6.15 -0.72
CA ILE A 48 -0.34 -5.95 -1.43
C ILE A 48 -0.88 -4.53 -1.32
N ALA A 49 -0.32 -3.67 -0.46
CA ALA A 49 -0.89 -2.37 -0.10
C ALA A 49 -1.19 -1.49 -1.31
N TYR A 50 -0.29 -1.45 -2.28
CA TYR A 50 -0.49 -0.72 -3.54
C TYR A 50 -1.66 -1.27 -4.36
N THR A 51 -1.72 -2.59 -4.56
CA THR A 51 -2.80 -3.23 -5.34
C THR A 51 -4.16 -3.00 -4.69
N VAL A 52 -4.23 -3.09 -3.36
CA VAL A 52 -5.46 -2.81 -2.60
C VAL A 52 -5.85 -1.35 -2.74
N ASN A 53 -4.91 -0.40 -2.58
CA ASN A 53 -5.18 1.02 -2.79
C ASN A 53 -5.72 1.29 -4.19
N LYS A 54 -5.16 0.66 -5.24
CA LYS A 54 -5.64 0.83 -6.61
C LYS A 54 -7.06 0.27 -6.79
N LEU A 55 -7.33 -0.95 -6.33
CA LEU A 55 -8.66 -1.57 -6.44
C LEU A 55 -9.74 -0.81 -5.63
N SER A 56 -9.36 -0.20 -4.50
CA SER A 56 -10.28 0.59 -3.68
C SER A 56 -10.85 1.82 -4.39
N GLN A 57 -10.16 2.34 -5.41
CA GLN A 57 -10.62 3.51 -6.17
C GLN A 57 -11.91 3.21 -6.97
N PHE A 58 -12.18 1.94 -7.26
CA PHE A 58 -13.31 1.51 -8.09
C PHE A 58 -14.49 0.93 -7.28
N VAL A 59 -14.48 1.11 -5.95
CA VAL A 59 -15.52 0.57 -5.02
C VAL A 59 -16.90 1.15 -5.30
N HIS A 60 -16.98 2.40 -5.78
CA HIS A 60 -18.25 3.04 -6.09
C HIS A 60 -18.95 2.38 -7.27
N HIS A 61 -18.23 2.12 -8.36
CA HIS A 61 -18.75 1.54 -9.61
C HIS A 61 -17.79 0.47 -10.16
N PRO A 62 -17.79 -0.76 -9.61
CA PRO A 62 -16.87 -1.80 -10.04
C PRO A 62 -17.31 -2.41 -11.39
N LEU A 63 -16.33 -2.62 -12.27
CA LEU A 63 -16.47 -3.28 -13.57
C LEU A 63 -15.92 -4.71 -13.50
N GLU A 64 -16.23 -5.53 -14.50
CA GLU A 64 -15.69 -6.90 -14.59
C GLU A 64 -14.15 -6.93 -14.65
N ILE A 65 -13.51 -5.91 -15.24
CA ILE A 65 -12.04 -5.80 -15.23
C ILE A 65 -11.49 -5.62 -13.80
N HIS A 66 -12.16 -4.83 -12.97
CA HIS A 66 -11.80 -4.65 -11.56
C HIS A 66 -11.97 -5.97 -10.81
N TRP A 67 -13.05 -6.70 -11.06
CA TRP A 67 -13.30 -8.00 -10.44
C TRP A 67 -12.27 -9.06 -10.85
N LYS A 68 -11.87 -9.09 -12.12
CA LYS A 68 -10.76 -9.96 -12.59
C LYS A 68 -9.45 -9.65 -11.88
N ALA A 69 -9.13 -8.36 -11.66
CA ALA A 69 -7.96 -7.95 -10.91
C ALA A 69 -8.04 -8.34 -9.42
N THR A 70 -9.20 -8.19 -8.78
CA THR A 70 -9.46 -8.67 -7.42
C THR A 70 -9.25 -10.19 -7.31
N LYS A 71 -9.76 -10.98 -8.27
CA LYS A 71 -9.52 -12.43 -8.31
C LYS A 71 -8.04 -12.78 -8.49
N ARG A 72 -7.28 -11.98 -9.25
CA ARG A 72 -5.83 -12.15 -9.36
C ARG A 72 -5.15 -11.99 -8.00
N LEU A 73 -5.48 -10.94 -7.25
CA LEU A 73 -4.94 -10.72 -5.92
C LEU A 73 -5.27 -11.88 -4.96
N LEU A 74 -6.49 -12.43 -5.03
CA LEU A 74 -6.85 -13.64 -4.26
C LEU A 74 -5.96 -14.83 -4.62
N ARG A 75 -5.65 -15.04 -5.90
CA ARG A 75 -4.74 -16.10 -6.36
C ARG A 75 -3.31 -15.87 -5.88
N TYR A 76 -2.87 -14.62 -5.79
CA TYR A 76 -1.56 -14.26 -5.25
C TYR A 76 -1.46 -14.58 -3.76
N LEU A 77 -2.47 -14.16 -2.98
CA LEU A 77 -2.56 -14.45 -1.55
C LEU A 77 -2.59 -15.95 -1.27
N LYS A 78 -3.26 -16.73 -2.12
CA LYS A 78 -3.22 -18.20 -2.01
C LYS A 78 -1.80 -18.75 -2.17
N GLY A 79 -1.02 -18.25 -3.12
CA GLY A 79 0.36 -18.68 -3.34
C GLY A 79 1.35 -18.17 -2.29
N THR A 80 0.95 -17.17 -1.51
CA THR A 80 1.79 -16.48 -0.51
C THR A 80 1.16 -16.54 0.88
N SER A 81 0.39 -17.59 1.19
CA SER A 81 -0.29 -17.73 2.48
C SER A 81 0.68 -17.79 3.67
N GLN A 82 1.92 -18.22 3.42
CA GLN A 82 2.99 -18.29 4.41
C GLN A 82 3.72 -16.96 4.62
N HIS A 83 3.46 -15.92 3.81
CA HIS A 83 4.09 -14.61 4.01
C HIS A 83 3.43 -13.92 5.20
N SER A 84 4.26 -13.50 6.16
CA SER A 84 3.85 -12.75 7.34
C SER A 84 4.91 -11.72 7.69
N LEU A 85 4.52 -10.72 8.50
CA LEU A 85 5.51 -9.88 9.17
C LEU A 85 6.34 -10.74 10.11
N HIS A 86 7.65 -10.51 10.11
CA HIS A 86 8.57 -11.21 10.98
C HIS A 86 9.25 -10.19 11.89
N TYR A 87 8.87 -10.22 13.16
CA TYR A 87 9.45 -9.38 14.19
C TYR A 87 10.57 -10.12 14.92
N LYS A 88 11.72 -9.46 15.04
CA LYS A 88 12.86 -9.95 15.82
C LYS A 88 13.08 -9.02 17.01
N LYS A 89 13.49 -9.59 18.14
CA LYS A 89 13.93 -8.76 19.27
C LYS A 89 15.14 -7.94 18.82
N SER A 90 15.01 -6.61 18.90
CA SER A 90 16.08 -5.67 18.60
C SER A 90 16.38 -4.89 19.88
N ASN A 91 17.66 -4.76 20.23
CA ASN A 91 18.09 -3.84 21.28
C ASN A 91 18.28 -2.42 20.73
N ASP A 92 18.23 -2.28 19.41
CA ASP A 92 18.29 -1.03 18.68
C ASP A 92 16.87 -0.55 18.34
N ILE A 93 16.64 0.74 18.56
CA ILE A 93 15.37 1.46 18.38
C ILE A 93 15.57 2.62 17.38
N ASP A 94 16.71 2.65 16.70
CA ASP A 94 17.00 3.63 15.66
C ASP A 94 15.93 3.59 14.57
N THR A 95 15.44 4.77 14.20
CA THR A 95 14.35 4.91 13.23
C THR A 95 14.94 5.04 11.84
N LEU A 96 14.59 4.12 10.95
CA LEU A 96 15.00 4.12 9.55
C LEU A 96 13.76 4.14 8.69
N ALA A 97 13.67 5.06 7.75
CA ALA A 97 12.50 5.22 6.92
C ALA A 97 12.88 5.24 5.45
N TYR A 98 11.94 4.81 4.60
CA TYR A 98 12.10 4.85 3.15
C TYR A 98 10.86 5.49 2.55
N CYS A 99 11.07 6.29 1.52
CA CYS A 99 10.01 6.88 0.72
C CYS A 99 10.22 6.58 -0.76
N ASP A 100 9.13 6.35 -1.46
CA ASP A 100 9.09 6.17 -2.90
C ASP A 100 7.85 6.86 -3.47
N SER A 101 7.92 7.31 -4.71
CA SER A 101 6.78 7.93 -5.35
C SER A 101 6.76 7.80 -6.86
N ASP A 102 5.60 7.46 -7.40
CA ASP A 102 5.39 7.32 -8.84
C ASP A 102 4.70 8.58 -9.39
N TRP A 103 5.33 9.35 -10.29
CA TRP A 103 4.70 10.51 -10.94
C TRP A 103 3.74 10.12 -12.05
N ALA A 104 2.56 10.76 -12.08
CA ALA A 104 1.56 10.61 -13.14
C ALA A 104 1.21 9.14 -13.47
N SER A 105 1.34 8.26 -12.47
CA SER A 105 1.18 6.81 -12.64
C SER A 105 -0.26 6.38 -12.89
N ASP A 106 -1.23 7.21 -12.54
CA ASP A 106 -2.63 6.94 -12.75
C ASP A 106 -3.14 7.54 -14.06
N GLN A 107 -3.57 6.70 -15.00
CA GLN A 107 -4.06 7.18 -16.30
C GLN A 107 -5.42 7.88 -16.22
N GLU A 108 -6.18 7.68 -15.15
CA GLU A 108 -7.51 8.27 -15.00
C GLU A 108 -7.45 9.76 -14.63
N ASP A 109 -6.59 10.13 -13.69
CA ASP A 109 -6.51 11.50 -13.17
C ASP A 109 -5.08 12.05 -13.11
N MET A 110 -4.10 11.33 -13.67
CA MET A 110 -2.68 11.71 -13.69
C MET A 110 -2.09 11.94 -12.30
N ARG A 111 -2.74 11.41 -11.25
CA ARG A 111 -2.26 11.56 -9.88
C ARG A 111 -1.20 10.52 -9.56
N SER A 112 -0.24 10.99 -8.77
CA SER A 112 0.89 10.20 -8.32
C SER A 112 0.52 9.32 -7.12
N THR A 113 1.26 8.24 -6.92
CA THR A 113 1.12 7.38 -5.73
C THR A 113 2.37 7.51 -4.88
N SER A 114 2.21 7.84 -3.60
CA SER A 114 3.31 7.82 -2.63
C SER A 114 3.30 6.51 -1.86
N ARG A 115 4.50 5.98 -1.60
CA ARG A 115 4.70 4.83 -0.74
C ARG A 115 5.77 5.15 0.28
N ASN A 116 5.59 4.66 1.49
CA ASN A 116 6.61 4.77 2.52
C ASN A 116 6.58 3.57 3.45
N CYS A 117 7.69 3.37 4.14
CA CYS A 117 7.78 2.44 5.25
C CYS A 117 8.76 2.98 6.31
N VAL A 118 8.46 2.68 7.57
CA VAL A 118 9.25 3.08 8.73
C VAL A 118 9.63 1.82 9.51
N TYR A 119 10.92 1.70 9.79
CA TYR A 119 11.55 0.68 10.58
C TYR A 119 12.02 1.26 11.91
N LEU A 120 11.97 0.41 12.92
CA LEU A 120 12.47 0.64 14.26
C LEU A 120 13.45 -0.49 14.56
N GLY A 121 14.74 -0.17 14.53
CA GLY A 121 15.81 -1.15 14.41
C GLY A 121 15.61 -2.02 13.15
N SER A 122 15.52 -3.34 13.35
CA SER A 122 15.33 -4.31 12.25
C SER A 122 13.86 -4.59 11.88
N ASN A 123 12.90 -3.95 12.55
CA ASN A 123 11.48 -4.28 12.44
C ASN A 123 10.69 -3.17 11.76
N ILE A 124 9.84 -3.51 10.80
CA ILE A 124 8.91 -2.55 10.21
C ILE A 124 7.74 -2.27 11.16
N VAL A 125 7.43 -1.00 11.40
CA VAL A 125 6.40 -0.56 12.35
C VAL A 125 5.28 0.25 11.69
N SER A 126 5.56 0.92 10.58
CA SER A 126 4.55 1.65 9.80
C SER A 126 4.84 1.57 8.30
N TRP A 127 3.79 1.60 7.48
CA TRP A 127 3.88 1.69 6.03
C TRP A 127 2.59 2.24 5.44
N MET A 128 2.71 2.82 4.25
CA MET A 128 1.57 3.35 3.51
C MET A 128 1.81 3.21 2.01
N ALA A 129 0.74 2.94 1.27
CA ALA A 129 0.67 3.15 -0.17
C ALA A 129 -0.59 3.97 -0.47
N LYS A 130 -0.43 5.20 -0.94
CA LYS A 130 -1.54 6.15 -1.05
C LYS A 130 -1.44 6.99 -2.31
N LYS A 131 -2.52 6.99 -3.08
CA LYS A 131 -2.74 7.95 -4.16
C LYS A 131 -2.86 9.38 -3.59
N GLN A 132 -2.09 10.30 -4.15
CA GLN A 132 -2.10 11.70 -3.76
C GLN A 132 -3.41 12.37 -4.20
N ARG A 133 -3.84 13.42 -3.49
CA ARG A 133 -5.11 14.13 -3.79
C ARG A 133 -4.97 15.15 -4.91
N VAL A 134 -3.75 15.59 -5.19
CA VAL A 134 -3.43 16.67 -6.12
C VAL A 134 -2.57 16.10 -7.25
N VAL A 135 -2.71 16.66 -8.45
CA VAL A 135 -1.84 16.37 -9.59
C VAL A 135 -0.61 17.27 -9.50
N PHE A 136 0.57 16.68 -9.57
CA PHE A 136 1.84 17.39 -9.50
C PHE A 136 2.43 17.59 -10.88
N ARG A 137 3.15 18.69 -11.06
CA ARG A 137 3.67 19.12 -12.37
C ARG A 137 5.07 18.62 -12.66
N SER A 138 5.75 18.08 -11.66
CA SER A 138 7.09 17.48 -11.80
C SER A 138 7.27 16.28 -10.86
N ASN A 139 8.22 15.39 -11.20
CA ASN A 139 8.65 14.30 -10.32
C ASN A 139 9.14 14.81 -8.96
N ILE A 140 9.92 15.89 -8.97
CA ILE A 140 10.54 16.47 -7.78
C ILE A 140 9.47 16.89 -6.76
N GLU A 141 8.38 17.52 -7.21
CA GLU A 141 7.28 17.90 -6.32
C GLU A 141 6.62 16.68 -5.65
N VAL A 142 6.45 15.59 -6.40
CA VAL A 142 5.87 14.35 -5.87
C VAL A 142 6.79 13.73 -4.82
N GLU A 143 8.08 13.63 -5.14
CA GLU A 143 9.10 13.10 -4.24
C GLU A 143 9.13 13.92 -2.95
N PHE A 144 9.17 15.25 -3.06
CA PHE A 144 9.14 16.14 -1.89
C PHE A 144 7.86 16.01 -1.07
N ARG A 145 6.70 15.87 -1.73
CA ARG A 145 5.42 15.64 -1.03
C ARG A 145 5.40 14.31 -0.27
N SER A 146 5.98 13.28 -0.88
CA SER A 146 6.09 11.96 -0.28
C SER A 146 7.01 12.00 0.95
N LEU A 147 8.17 12.67 0.83
CA LEU A 147 9.11 12.92 1.91
C LEU A 147 8.47 13.68 3.07
N ALA A 148 7.76 14.77 2.80
CA ALA A 148 7.07 15.54 3.83
C ALA A 148 6.03 14.70 4.59
N SER A 149 5.36 13.77 3.90
CA SER A 149 4.40 12.85 4.54
C SER A 149 5.12 11.81 5.40
N LEU A 150 6.28 11.33 4.97
CA LEU A 150 7.12 10.41 5.73
C LEU A 150 7.67 11.07 7.00
N VAL A 151 8.16 12.32 6.91
CA VAL A 151 8.66 13.06 8.08
C VAL A 151 7.57 13.21 9.15
N ALA A 152 6.33 13.51 8.76
CA ALA A 152 5.22 13.59 9.70
C ALA A 152 4.95 12.25 10.41
N GLU A 153 5.04 11.14 9.68
CA GLU A 153 4.88 9.78 10.24
C GLU A 153 6.01 9.43 11.22
N ILE A 154 7.26 9.75 10.85
CA ILE A 154 8.43 9.57 11.72
C ILE A 154 8.23 10.38 13.00
N GLN A 155 7.84 11.65 12.90
CA GLN A 155 7.63 12.51 14.07
C GLN A 155 6.54 11.94 14.99
N TYR A 156 5.45 11.42 14.43
CA TYR A 156 4.41 10.73 15.21
C TYR A 156 4.98 9.53 15.97
N ILE A 157 5.75 8.67 15.30
CA ILE A 157 6.38 7.49 15.91
C ILE A 157 7.37 7.89 17.00
N GLN A 158 8.21 8.90 16.76
CA GLN A 158 9.17 9.39 17.76
C GLN A 158 8.48 9.93 19.01
N ASN A 159 7.39 10.69 18.85
CA ASN A 159 6.60 11.18 19.97
C ASN A 159 6.00 10.02 20.77
N LEU A 160 5.47 9.00 20.09
CA LEU A 160 4.93 7.81 20.75
C LEU A 160 6.01 7.05 21.55
N ILE A 161 7.19 6.87 20.98
CA ILE A 161 8.34 6.22 21.65
C ILE A 161 8.76 7.03 22.89
N PHE A 162 8.77 8.36 22.77
CA PHE A 162 9.09 9.26 23.87
C PHE A 162 8.07 9.15 25.01
N GLU A 163 6.76 9.12 24.70
CA GLU A 163 5.68 8.92 25.68
C GLU A 163 5.79 7.55 26.40
N LEU A 164 6.27 6.53 25.70
CA LEU A 164 6.57 5.21 26.27
C LEU A 164 7.85 5.18 27.13
N ASN A 165 8.48 6.32 27.39
CA ASN A 165 9.72 6.50 28.14
C ASN A 165 10.93 5.77 27.53
N ILE A 166 10.91 5.55 26.21
CA ILE A 166 12.02 4.96 25.47
C ILE A 166 12.86 6.08 24.88
N ARG A 167 14.17 6.08 25.16
CA ARG A 167 15.09 7.09 24.61
C ARG A 167 15.71 6.59 23.31
N SER A 168 15.34 7.22 22.19
CA SER A 168 16.12 7.09 20.95
C SER A 168 17.47 7.79 21.13
N LYS A 169 18.56 7.14 20.71
CA LYS A 169 19.92 7.70 20.79
C LYS A 169 20.31 8.44 19.52
N GLN A 170 19.71 8.07 18.39
CA GLN A 170 20.05 8.62 17.08
C GLN A 170 18.87 9.35 16.46
N SER A 171 19.20 10.30 15.57
CA SER A 171 18.24 10.98 14.71
C SER A 171 17.73 9.99 13.64
N PRO A 172 16.45 10.08 13.23
CA PRO A 172 15.92 9.24 12.17
C PRO A 172 16.68 9.40 10.87
N LEU A 173 16.87 8.28 10.17
CA LEU A 173 17.46 8.23 8.85
C LEU A 173 16.33 8.02 7.81
N ILE A 174 16.41 8.74 6.70
CA ILE A 174 15.53 8.64 5.54
C ILE A 174 16.37 8.28 4.31
#